data_AF-A0A6G7WZU7-F1
#
_entry.id   AF-A0A6G7WZU7-F1
#
_cell.length_a   1.000
_cell.length_b   1.000
_cell.length_c   1.000
_cell.angle_alpha   90.00
_cell.angle_beta   90.00
_cell.angle_gamma   90.00
#
_symmetry.space_group_name_H-M   'P 1'
#
loop_
_entity.id
_entity.type
_entity.pdbx_description
1 polymer ?
#
loop_
_entity_poly.entity_id
_entity_poly.type
_entity_poly.pdbx_seq_one_letter_code
_entity_poly.pdbx_strand_id
1 'polypeptide(L)'
;MGKHHDKGFTLIELLIVVSTITLLQSIFPMNLLMFHKSSPNDIVHKQIEAMYFDKRVKLTEDITFNRNGNVNHAQSFHYNGRHCVIQLGYGRYRCE
;
A
#
# COMPACT_ATOMS: atom_id res chain seq x y z
N MET A 1 41.04 -34.46 17.26
CA MET A 1 41.72 -33.62 16.25
C MET A 1 40.68 -33.20 15.22
N GLY A 2 40.18 -31.96 15.31
CA GLY A 2 39.17 -31.43 14.41
C GLY A 2 39.77 -31.12 13.04
N LYS A 3 39.19 -31.67 11.97
CA LYS A 3 39.54 -31.28 10.61
C LYS A 3 38.97 -29.89 10.34
N HIS A 4 39.83 -28.87 10.37
CA HIS A 4 39.52 -27.57 9.80
C HIS A 4 39.51 -27.69 8.26
N HIS A 5 38.36 -27.47 7.63
CA HIS A 5 38.25 -27.35 6.18
C HIS A 5 38.48 -25.89 5.78
N ASP A 6 39.73 -25.49 5.66
CA ASP A 6 40.13 -24.15 5.18
C ASP A 6 40.18 -24.11 3.64
N LYS A 7 39.06 -24.39 2.98
CA LYS A 7 38.96 -24.21 1.52
C LYS A 7 37.85 -23.20 1.22
N GLY A 8 38.26 -21.96 0.94
CA GLY A 8 37.38 -20.94 0.38
C GLY A 8 36.94 -21.30 -1.03
N PHE A 9 35.87 -20.66 -1.50
CA PHE A 9 35.37 -20.86 -2.86
C PHE A 9 36.37 -20.34 -3.90
N THR A 10 36.57 -21.11 -4.96
CA THR A 10 37.23 -20.62 -6.17
C THR A 10 36.33 -19.61 -6.87
N LEU A 11 36.92 -18.74 -7.70
CA LEU A 11 36.18 -17.72 -8.44
C LEU A 11 35.10 -18.33 -9.36
N ILE A 12 35.36 -19.51 -9.92
CA ILE A 12 34.41 -20.21 -10.79
C ILE A 12 33.24 -20.81 -10.01
N GLU A 13 33.47 -21.37 -8.81
CA GLU A 13 32.40 -21.86 -7.94
C GLU A 13 31.50 -20.71 -7.50
N LEU A 14 32.09 -19.55 -7.20
CA LEU A 14 31.32 -18.36 -6.83
C LEU A 14 30.45 -17.85 -7.99
N LEU A 15 30.96 -17.86 -9.22
CA LEU A 15 30.19 -17.51 -10.42
C LEU A 15 29.00 -18.45 -10.64
N ILE A 16 29.21 -19.75 -10.46
CA ILE A 16 28.14 -20.75 -10.58
C ILE A 16 27.06 -20.48 -9.52
N VAL A 17 27.46 -20.28 -8.26
CA VAL A 17 26.51 -20.01 -7.17
C VAL A 17 25.71 -18.74 -7.45
N VAL A 18 26.36 -17.64 -7.85
CA VAL A 18 25.66 -16.39 -8.16
C VAL A 18 24.68 -16.57 -9.33
N SER A 19 25.10 -17.28 -10.39
CA SER A 19 24.24 -17.57 -11.55
C SER A 19 23.02 -18.41 -11.18
N THR A 20 23.18 -19.41 -10.30
CA THR A 20 22.04 -20.22 -9.84
C THR A 20 21.07 -19.40 -9.00
N ILE A 21 21.57 -18.51 -8.14
CA ILE A 21 20.72 -17.65 -7.30
C ILE A 21 19.92 -16.67 -8.17
N THR A 22 20.54 -16.05 -9.18
CA THR A 22 19.85 -15.10 -10.08
C THR A 22 18.79 -15.79 -10.95
N LEU A 23 19.05 -17.01 -11.42
CA LEU A 23 18.07 -17.81 -12.13
C LEU A 23 16.90 -18.24 -11.24
N LEU A 24 17.16 -18.62 -9.98
CA LEU A 24 16.08 -18.95 -9.05
C LEU A 24 15.21 -17.72 -8.75
N GLN A 25 15.80 -16.53 -8.61
CA GLN A 25 15.07 -15.29 -8.38
C GLN A 25 14.16 -14.90 -9.55
N SER A 26 14.48 -15.28 -10.79
CA SER A 26 13.63 -14.97 -11.95
C SER A 26 12.36 -15.84 -12.04
N ILE A 27 12.37 -17.01 -11.40
CA ILE A 27 11.22 -17.93 -11.38
C ILE A 27 10.16 -17.49 -10.36
N PHE A 28 10.57 -16.75 -9.32
CA PHE A 28 9.62 -16.17 -8.39
C PHE A 28 9.10 -14.84 -8.98
N PRO A 29 7.81 -14.75 -9.35
CA PRO A 29 7.23 -13.43 -9.52
C PRO A 29 7.29 -12.77 -8.14
N MET A 30 8.23 -11.83 -7.99
CA MET A 30 8.20 -10.89 -6.88
C MET A 30 6.81 -10.28 -6.94
N ASN A 31 5.97 -10.61 -5.95
CA ASN A 31 4.65 -10.02 -5.80
C ASN A 31 4.89 -8.53 -5.56
N LEU A 32 5.03 -7.81 -6.66
CA LEU A 32 5.11 -6.37 -6.70
C LEU A 32 3.81 -5.95 -6.04
N LEU A 33 3.93 -5.42 -4.82
CA LEU A 33 2.81 -4.91 -4.03
C LEU A 33 1.87 -4.21 -5.01
N MET A 34 0.69 -4.79 -5.17
CA MET A 34 -0.32 -4.31 -6.08
C MET A 34 -0.71 -2.93 -5.56
N PHE A 35 -0.01 -1.89 -6.03
CA PHE A 35 -0.37 -0.51 -5.79
C PHE A 35 -1.72 -0.36 -6.44
N HIS A 36 -2.78 -0.43 -5.62
CA HIS A 36 -4.11 -0.07 -6.06
C HIS A 36 -3.97 1.35 -6.60
N LYS A 37 -4.14 1.51 -7.92
CA LYS A 37 -4.02 2.80 -8.59
C LYS A 37 -5.10 3.69 -7.97
N SER A 38 -4.71 4.54 -7.02
CA SER A 38 -5.67 5.33 -6.25
C SER A 38 -6.35 6.27 -7.25
N SER A 39 -7.64 6.02 -7.47
CA SER A 39 -8.47 6.81 -8.37
C SER A 39 -8.64 8.22 -7.77
N PRO A 40 -8.80 9.28 -8.57
CA PRO A 40 -9.15 10.60 -8.05
C PRO A 40 -10.43 10.60 -7.19
N ASN A 41 -11.28 9.59 -7.38
CA ASN A 41 -12.50 9.34 -6.60
C ASN A 41 -12.30 8.25 -5.54
N ASP A 42 -11.09 7.99 -5.09
CA ASP A 42 -10.85 7.15 -3.92
C ASP A 42 -11.05 7.96 -2.63
N ILE A 43 -11.55 7.31 -1.57
CA ILE A 43 -11.85 7.97 -0.29
C ILE A 43 -10.56 8.57 0.30
N VAL A 44 -9.47 7.80 0.26
CA VAL A 44 -8.15 8.25 0.72
C VAL A 44 -7.63 9.40 -0.13
N HIS A 45 -7.84 9.37 -1.45
CA HIS A 45 -7.41 10.45 -2.32
C HIS A 45 -8.11 11.77 -1.95
N LYS A 46 -9.43 11.74 -1.72
CA LYS A 46 -10.20 12.91 -1.28
C LYS A 46 -9.74 13.44 0.09
N GLN A 47 -9.38 12.54 1.00
CA GLN A 47 -8.84 12.90 2.31
C GLN A 47 -7.47 13.59 2.18
N ILE A 48 -6.55 13.03 1.39
CA ILE A 48 -5.24 13.61 1.11
C ILE A 48 -5.40 14.95 0.37
N GLU A 49 -6.32 15.05 -0.59
CA GLU A 49 -6.63 16.29 -1.30
C GLU A 49 -7.01 17.42 -0.33
N ALA A 50 -7.86 17.12 0.66
CA ALA A 50 -8.26 18.09 1.69
C ALA A 50 -7.06 18.60 2.51
N MET A 51 -6.16 17.69 2.88
CA MET A 51 -4.96 18.00 3.65
C MET A 51 -3.91 18.77 2.83
N TYR A 52 -3.66 18.32 1.61
CA TYR A 52 -2.62 18.88 0.75
C TYR A 52 -2.96 20.32 0.31
N PHE A 53 -4.23 20.57 0.00
CA PHE A 53 -4.69 21.90 -0.44
C PHE A 53 -5.28 22.75 0.69
N ASP A 54 -5.15 22.33 1.96
CA ASP A 54 -5.68 23.04 3.15
C ASP A 54 -7.16 23.48 2.99
N LYS A 55 -7.99 22.61 2.40
CA LYS A 55 -9.39 22.92 2.04
C LYS A 55 -10.36 21.85 2.48
N ARG A 56 -11.66 22.16 2.44
CA ARG A 56 -12.72 21.15 2.63
C ARG A 56 -12.98 20.43 1.32
N VAL A 57 -13.05 19.11 1.35
CA VAL A 57 -13.33 18.27 0.17
C VAL A 57 -14.52 17.38 0.45
N LYS A 58 -15.54 17.45 -0.41
CA LYS A 58 -16.72 16.58 -0.34
C LYS A 58 -16.34 15.16 -0.77
N LEU A 59 -16.76 14.18 0.02
CA LEU A 59 -16.76 12.77 -0.35
C LEU A 59 -18.13 12.36 -0.90
N THR A 60 -19.20 12.80 -0.22
CA THR A 60 -20.60 12.71 -0.65
C THR A 60 -21.28 14.04 -0.38
N GLU A 61 -22.60 14.13 -0.56
CA GLU A 61 -23.34 15.37 -0.21
C GLU A 61 -23.26 15.69 1.29
N ASP A 62 -23.28 14.66 2.14
CA ASP A 62 -23.31 14.83 3.60
C ASP A 62 -21.92 14.66 4.26
N ILE A 63 -20.99 13.97 3.60
CA ILE A 63 -19.66 13.66 4.14
C ILE A 63 -18.62 14.58 3.51
N THR A 64 -17.89 15.31 4.35
CA THR A 64 -16.83 16.23 3.95
C THR A 64 -15.60 16.04 4.83
N PHE A 65 -14.43 15.94 4.20
CA PHE A 65 -13.14 16.03 4.88
C PHE A 65 -12.75 17.50 5.06
N ASN A 66 -12.24 17.86 6.23
CA ASN A 66 -11.65 19.17 6.47
C ASN A 66 -10.13 19.16 6.18
N ARG A 67 -9.49 20.32 6.34
CA ARG A 67 -8.05 20.50 6.16
C ARG A 67 -7.14 19.58 6.99
N ASN A 68 -7.63 19.02 8.10
CA ASN A 68 -6.88 18.08 8.92
C ASN A 68 -7.12 16.61 8.50
N GLY A 69 -7.88 16.38 7.43
CA GLY A 69 -8.33 15.06 7.02
C GLY A 69 -9.44 14.49 7.91
N ASN A 70 -10.09 15.31 8.75
CA ASN A 70 -11.17 14.86 9.61
C ASN A 70 -12.53 14.94 8.92
N VAL A 71 -13.37 13.95 9.20
CA VAL A 71 -14.74 13.84 8.70
C VAL A 71 -15.72 14.60 9.60
N ASN A 72 -16.73 15.21 8.99
CA ASN A 72 -17.79 15.94 9.69
C ASN A 72 -18.85 15.04 10.35
N HIS A 73 -19.17 13.87 9.77
CA HIS A 73 -20.19 12.93 10.28
C HIS A 73 -19.77 11.47 10.10
N ALA A 74 -20.00 10.64 11.13
CA ALA A 74 -19.94 9.19 10.97
C ALA A 74 -21.25 8.68 10.36
N GLN A 75 -21.17 7.90 9.28
CA GLN A 75 -22.33 7.27 8.68
C GLN A 75 -21.96 6.09 7.79
N SER A 76 -22.98 5.29 7.46
CA SER A 76 -22.94 4.30 6.39
C SER A 76 -23.45 4.94 5.10
N PHE A 77 -22.80 4.66 3.96
CA PHE A 77 -23.15 5.23 2.66
C PHE A 77 -22.71 4.31 1.52
N HIS A 78 -23.38 4.40 0.38
CA HIS A 78 -22.96 3.70 -0.82
C HIS A 78 -21.93 4.53 -1.59
N TYR A 79 -20.81 3.91 -1.96
CA TYR A 79 -19.72 4.55 -2.68
C TYR A 79 -19.08 3.59 -3.68
N ASN A 80 -18.99 4.00 -4.96
CA ASN A 80 -18.46 3.17 -6.04
C ASN A 80 -19.05 1.74 -6.07
N GLY A 81 -20.37 1.62 -5.88
CA GLY A 81 -21.10 0.34 -5.88
C GLY A 81 -20.89 -0.53 -4.63
N ARG A 82 -20.14 -0.06 -3.64
CA ARG A 82 -19.88 -0.76 -2.37
C ARG A 82 -20.58 -0.09 -1.20
N HIS A 83 -20.91 -0.85 -0.17
CA HIS A 83 -21.45 -0.30 1.08
C HIS A 83 -20.28 0.05 2.00
N CYS A 84 -20.14 1.33 2.33
CA CYS A 84 -19.03 1.85 3.12
C CYS A 84 -19.52 2.43 4.44
N VAL A 85 -18.71 2.30 5.48
CA VAL A 85 -18.92 2.93 6.78
C VAL A 85 -17.71 3.79 7.10
N ILE A 86 -17.93 5.05 7.50
CA ILE A 86 -16.86 5.98 7.89
C ILE A 86 -17.05 6.46 9.33
N GLN A 87 -15.95 6.57 10.06
CA GLN A 87 -15.91 7.03 11.45
C GLN A 87 -15.64 8.53 11.56
N LEU A 88 -16.19 9.14 12.60
CA LEU A 88 -15.94 10.55 12.95
C LEU A 88 -14.48 10.76 13.37
N GLY A 89 -13.96 11.97 13.18
CA GLY A 89 -12.55 12.28 13.44
C GLY A 89 -11.72 11.94 12.21
N TYR A 90 -10.67 11.13 12.35
CA TYR A 90 -9.69 10.83 11.28
C TYR A 90 -10.26 10.13 10.03
N GLY A 91 -11.56 9.83 9.95
CA GLY A 91 -12.18 9.31 8.73
C GLY A 91 -11.79 7.88 8.39
N ARG A 92 -11.48 7.05 9.40
CA ARG A 92 -11.26 5.61 9.21
C ARG A 92 -12.51 5.01 8.57
N TYR A 93 -12.33 4.23 7.51
CA TYR A 93 -13.45 3.67 6.77
C TYR A 93 -13.25 2.19 6.44
N ARG A 94 -14.36 1.50 6.17
CA ARG A 94 -14.40 0.14 5.65
C ARG A 94 -15.47 0.06 4.58
N CYS A 95 -15.16 -0.57 3.45
CA CYS A 95 -16.13 -0.85 2.39
C CYS A 95 -16.23 -2.37 2.17
N GLU A 96 -17.46 -2.85 1.97
CA GLU A 96 -17.80 -4.23 1.62
C GLU A 96 -18.16 -4.33 0.13
#